data_AF-G5F1P1-F1
#
_entry.id   AF-G5F1P1-F1
#
_cell.length_a   1.000
_cell.length_b   1.000
_cell.length_c   1.000
_cell.angle_alpha   90.00
_cell.angle_beta   90.00
_cell.angle_gamma   90.00
#
_symmetry.space_group_name_H-M   'P 1'
#
loop_
_entity.id
_entity.type
_entity.pdbx_description
1 polymer ?
#
loop_
_entity_poly.entity_id
_entity_poly.type
_entity_poly.pdbx_seq_one_letter_code
_entity_poly.pdbx_strand_id
1 'polypeptide(L)'
;MAKKINKEQRLTFRMAQDDYEKLEQRCTEAGLSKSEYLRYLVRIPLATEENPESEHCILLDRKALNAMSRELTRWGYHYNQAVHAMNSINYYVARGTIDRDYIGTKAEEIEVELVTVNRNAERLVYELGQIQSLALVTDR
;
A
#
# COMPACT_ATOMS: atom_id res chain seq x y z
N MET A 1 -42.70 -6.82 -7.77
CA MET A 1 -41.22 -6.86 -7.89
C MET A 1 -40.78 -8.32 -7.74
N ALA A 2 -40.14 -8.90 -8.77
CA ALA A 2 -39.73 -10.30 -8.73
C ALA A 2 -38.54 -10.48 -7.77
N LYS A 3 -38.68 -11.38 -6.80
CA LYS A 3 -37.61 -11.80 -5.88
C LYS A 3 -36.50 -12.44 -6.71
N LYS A 4 -35.37 -11.74 -6.93
CA LYS A 4 -34.17 -12.33 -7.55
C LYS A 4 -33.72 -13.49 -6.65
N ILE A 5 -34.00 -14.71 -7.07
CA ILE A 5 -33.51 -15.92 -6.43
C ILE A 5 -32.00 -15.95 -6.72
N ASN A 6 -31.18 -15.92 -5.66
CA ASN A 6 -29.75 -16.14 -5.77
C ASN A 6 -29.55 -17.63 -6.11
N LYS A 7 -29.51 -17.95 -7.41
CA LYS A 7 -29.36 -19.33 -7.89
C LYS A 7 -27.90 -19.73 -7.72
N GLU A 8 -27.65 -20.72 -6.88
CA GLU A 8 -26.34 -21.36 -6.79
C GLU A 8 -26.06 -22.10 -8.10
N GLN A 9 -24.93 -21.80 -8.74
CA GLN A 9 -24.44 -22.50 -9.93
C GLN A 9 -23.18 -23.28 -9.57
N ARG A 10 -23.13 -24.55 -10.00
CA ARG A 10 -21.96 -25.41 -9.81
C ARG A 10 -21.16 -25.46 -11.10
N LEU A 11 -19.85 -25.26 -10.97
CA LEU A 11 -18.88 -25.37 -12.06
C LEU A 11 -18.00 -26.59 -11.82
N THR A 12 -17.65 -27.31 -12.87
CA THR A 12 -16.73 -28.45 -12.83
C THR A 12 -15.70 -28.27 -13.93
N PHE A 13 -14.42 -28.30 -13.54
CA PHE A 13 -13.30 -28.12 -14.46
C PHE A 13 -12.56 -29.44 -14.61
N ARG A 14 -12.06 -29.71 -15.82
CA ARG A 14 -10.99 -30.70 -16.01
C ARG A 14 -9.68 -29.96 -15.83
N MET A 15 -8.81 -30.47 -14.96
CA MET A 15 -7.50 -29.88 -14.67
C MET A 15 -6.46 -30.97 -14.61
N ALA A 16 -5.25 -30.64 -15.06
CA ALA A 16 -4.07 -31.46 -14.80
C ALA A 16 -3.76 -31.43 -13.29
N GLN A 17 -3.15 -32.51 -12.80
CA GLN A 17 -2.90 -32.69 -11.37
C GLN A 17 -1.95 -31.62 -10.81
N ASP A 18 -0.92 -31.25 -11.56
CA ASP A 18 0.05 -30.22 -11.17
C ASP A 18 -0.60 -28.84 -11.05
N ASP A 19 -1.54 -28.49 -11.93
CA ASP A 19 -2.31 -27.25 -11.84
C ASP A 19 -3.25 -27.25 -10.63
N TYR A 20 -3.80 -28.42 -10.27
CA TYR A 20 -4.64 -28.56 -9.08
C TYR A 20 -3.84 -28.34 -7.79
N GLU A 21 -2.63 -28.89 -7.71
CA GLU A 21 -1.72 -28.68 -6.59
C GLU A 21 -1.32 -27.20 -6.45
N LYS A 22 -1.02 -26.52 -7.55
CA LYS A 22 -0.76 -25.07 -7.54
C LYS A 22 -1.98 -24.28 -7.02
N LEU A 23 -3.19 -24.65 -7.43
CA LEU A 23 -4.42 -24.03 -6.94
C LEU A 23 -4.58 -24.24 -5.42
N GLU A 24 -4.36 -25.46 -4.93
CA GLU A 24 -4.43 -25.77 -3.50
C GLU A 24 -3.41 -24.98 -2.68
N GLN A 25 -2.16 -24.93 -3.14
CA GLN A 25 -1.09 -24.18 -2.48
C GLN A 25 -1.46 -22.69 -2.38
N ARG A 26 -1.85 -22.06 -3.49
CA ARG A 26 -2.23 -20.64 -3.51
C ARG A 26 -3.44 -20.34 -2.62
N CYS A 27 -4.44 -21.22 -2.62
CA CYS A 27 -5.59 -21.11 -1.72
C CYS A 27 -5.15 -21.17 -0.24
N THR A 28 -4.22 -22.06 0.09
CA THR A 28 -3.70 -22.24 1.45
C THR A 28 -2.90 -21.03 1.91
N GLU A 29 -1.96 -20.57 1.08
CA GLU A 29 -1.13 -19.38 1.34
C GLU A 29 -1.99 -18.11 1.50
N ALA A 30 -3.06 -17.98 0.71
CA ALA A 30 -3.99 -16.85 0.79
C ALA A 30 -5.06 -17.00 1.89
N GLY A 31 -5.17 -18.17 2.53
CA GLY A 31 -6.23 -18.47 3.51
C GLY A 31 -7.64 -18.45 2.91
N LEU A 32 -7.79 -18.84 1.64
CA LEU A 32 -9.04 -18.80 0.88
C LEU A 32 -9.54 -20.20 0.55
N SER A 33 -10.87 -20.38 0.51
CA SER A 33 -11.44 -21.55 -0.16
C SER A 33 -11.27 -21.45 -1.69
N LYS A 34 -11.25 -22.59 -2.39
CA LYS A 34 -11.18 -22.64 -3.87
C LYS A 34 -12.30 -21.82 -4.53
N SER A 35 -13.51 -21.87 -3.95
CA SER A 35 -14.65 -21.08 -4.42
C SER A 35 -14.52 -19.59 -4.16
N GLU A 36 -13.83 -19.15 -3.10
CA GLU A 36 -13.49 -17.73 -2.90
C GLU A 36 -12.42 -17.28 -3.87
N TYR A 37 -11.36 -18.07 -4.02
CA TYR A 37 -10.27 -17.81 -4.94
C TYR A 37 -10.80 -17.63 -6.39
N LEU A 38 -11.61 -18.57 -6.88
CA LEU A 38 -12.23 -18.47 -8.21
C LEU A 38 -13.21 -17.29 -8.32
N ARG A 39 -13.99 -16.98 -7.29
CA ARG A 39 -14.88 -15.81 -7.31
C ARG A 39 -14.10 -14.50 -7.40
N TYR A 40 -12.92 -14.42 -6.79
CA TYR A 40 -12.05 -13.27 -6.96
C TYR A 40 -11.51 -13.18 -8.38
N LEU A 41 -10.99 -14.28 -8.93
CA LEU A 41 -10.53 -14.34 -10.32
C LEU A 41 -11.62 -13.92 -11.32
N VAL A 42 -12.86 -14.39 -11.16
CA VAL A 42 -13.99 -14.00 -12.02
C VAL A 42 -14.37 -12.52 -11.89
N ARG A 43 -14.14 -11.91 -10.72
CA ARG A 43 -14.43 -10.49 -10.47
C ARG A 43 -13.34 -9.55 -10.99
N ILE A 44 -12.16 -10.08 -11.28
CA ILE A 44 -11.05 -9.32 -11.85
C ILE A 44 -11.33 -9.20 -13.35
N PRO A 45 -11.62 -8.00 -13.87
CA PRO A 45 -11.76 -7.82 -15.30
C PRO A 45 -10.39 -8.10 -15.94
N LEU A 46 -10.31 -9.19 -16.71
CA LEU A 46 -9.12 -9.53 -17.46
C LEU A 46 -9.14 -8.71 -18.75
N ALA A 47 -8.15 -7.86 -18.93
CA ALA A 47 -7.82 -7.38 -20.26
C ALA A 47 -7.26 -8.57 -21.05
N THR A 48 -7.88 -8.84 -22.20
CA THR A 48 -7.43 -9.84 -23.15
C THR A 48 -7.32 -9.19 -24.52
N GLU A 49 -6.59 -9.79 -25.46
CA GLU A 49 -6.53 -9.30 -26.85
C GLU A 49 -7.93 -9.15 -27.49
N GLU A 50 -8.89 -9.97 -27.05
CA GLU A 50 -10.30 -9.93 -27.49
C GLU A 50 -11.13 -8.84 -26.81
N ASN A 51 -10.63 -8.21 -25.73
CA ASN A 51 -11.32 -7.17 -24.99
C ASN A 51 -10.36 -6.03 -24.57
N PRO A 52 -9.82 -5.28 -25.54
CA PRO A 52 -8.80 -4.23 -25.31
C PRO A 52 -9.34 -2.99 -24.58
N GLU A 53 -10.66 -2.84 -24.49
CA GLU A 53 -11.35 -1.77 -23.74
C GLU A 53 -11.45 -2.09 -22.24
N SER A 54 -11.05 -3.29 -21.81
CA SER A 54 -10.98 -3.65 -20.38
C SER A 54 -9.87 -2.84 -19.72
N GLU A 55 -10.19 -1.97 -18.75
CA GLU A 55 -9.16 -1.32 -17.93
C GLU A 55 -8.25 -2.37 -17.29
N HIS A 56 -6.94 -2.26 -17.52
CA HIS A 56 -5.93 -3.01 -16.77
C HIS A 56 -6.17 -2.80 -15.27
N CYS A 57 -6.76 -3.80 -14.62
CA CYS A 57 -7.12 -3.68 -13.21
C CYS A 57 -5.98 -4.19 -12.34
N ILE A 58 -5.33 -3.26 -11.64
CA ILE A 58 -4.36 -3.59 -10.61
C ILE A 58 -5.12 -4.00 -9.34
N LEU A 59 -4.95 -5.25 -8.90
CA LEU A 59 -5.42 -5.69 -7.58
C LEU A 59 -4.54 -5.06 -6.51
N LEU A 60 -5.08 -4.07 -5.81
CA LEU A 60 -4.42 -3.44 -4.69
C LEU A 60 -4.95 -4.01 -3.38
N ASP A 61 -4.07 -4.55 -2.54
CA ASP A 61 -4.42 -4.90 -1.17
C ASP A 61 -4.80 -3.62 -0.42
N ARG A 62 -6.10 -3.49 -0.13
CA ARG A 62 -6.65 -2.33 0.59
C ARG A 62 -6.04 -2.17 1.98
N LYS A 63 -5.63 -3.26 2.65
CA LYS A 63 -4.97 -3.16 3.96
C LYS A 63 -3.59 -2.53 3.82
N ALA A 64 -2.81 -2.98 2.85
CA ALA A 64 -1.51 -2.38 2.52
C ALA A 64 -1.65 -0.90 2.14
N LEU A 65 -2.59 -0.55 1.24
CA LEU A 65 -2.86 0.84 0.87
C LEU A 65 -3.21 1.72 2.08
N ASN A 66 -4.05 1.22 2.99
CA ASN A 66 -4.43 1.96 4.19
C ASN A 66 -3.26 2.13 5.16
N ALA A 67 -2.38 1.13 5.30
CA ALA A 67 -1.17 1.24 6.11
C ALA A 67 -0.25 2.34 5.54
N MET A 68 0.01 2.30 4.22
CA MET A 68 0.81 3.31 3.52
C MET A 68 0.22 4.72 3.67
N SER A 69 -1.10 4.88 3.52
CA SER A 69 -1.77 6.17 3.69
C SER A 69 -1.59 6.75 5.10
N ARG A 70 -1.64 5.91 6.14
CA ARG A 70 -1.42 6.34 7.53
C ARG A 70 0.02 6.78 7.77
N GLU A 71 0.99 6.07 7.19
CA GLU A 71 2.41 6.45 7.27
C GLU A 71 2.70 7.76 6.54
N LEU A 72 2.17 7.94 5.33
CA LEU A 72 2.27 9.21 4.58
C LEU A 72 1.67 10.38 5.37
N THR A 73 0.53 10.17 6.02
CA THR A 73 -0.10 11.19 6.88
C THR A 73 0.80 11.55 8.05
N ARG A 74 1.40 10.55 8.72
CA ARG A 74 2.34 10.76 9.83
C ARG A 74 3.59 11.51 9.37
N TRP A 75 4.10 11.26 8.17
CA TRP A 75 5.20 12.05 7.60
C TRP A 75 4.84 13.51 7.39
N GLY A 76 3.63 13.80 6.91
CA GLY A 76 3.14 15.17 6.80
C GLY A 76 3.16 15.92 8.14
N TYR A 77 2.82 15.23 9.24
CA TYR A 77 2.90 15.80 10.58
C TYR A 77 4.34 16.10 11.02
N HIS A 78 5.27 15.16 10.86
CA HIS A 78 6.68 15.40 11.22
C HIS A 78 7.34 16.47 10.34
N TYR A 79 7.03 16.49 9.04
CA TYR A 79 7.51 17.55 8.16
C TYR A 79 7.02 18.93 8.61
N ASN A 80 5.73 19.07 8.91
CA ASN A 80 5.18 20.34 9.41
C ASN A 80 5.80 20.74 10.77
N GLN A 81 6.06 19.78 11.67
CA GLN A 81 6.74 20.06 12.94
C GLN A 81 8.15 20.61 12.72
N ALA A 82 8.93 19.99 11.83
CA ALA A 82 10.26 20.50 11.47
C ALA A 82 10.19 21.92 10.89
N VAL A 83 9.23 22.19 9.99
CA VAL A 83 8.99 23.53 9.44
C VAL A 83 8.62 24.55 10.54
N HIS A 84 7.76 24.18 11.49
CA HIS A 84 7.39 25.05 12.60
C HIS A 84 8.58 25.35 13.53
N ALA A 85 9.41 24.34 13.82
CA ALA A 85 10.61 24.52 14.62
C ALA A 85 11.63 25.43 13.91
N MET A 86 11.85 25.26 12.60
CA MET A 86 12.70 26.17 11.82
C MET A 86 12.16 27.60 11.77
N ASN A 87 10.85 27.78 11.57
CA ASN A 87 10.21 29.10 11.58
C ASN A 87 10.38 29.79 12.93
N SER A 88 10.33 29.03 14.03
CA SER A 88 10.58 29.54 15.38
C SER A 88 12.03 29.97 15.55
N ILE A 89 13.00 29.17 15.11
CA ILE A 89 14.43 29.55 15.13
C ILE A 89 14.64 30.84 14.32
N ASN A 90 14.11 30.91 13.10
CA ASN A 90 14.24 32.08 12.23
C ASN A 90 13.65 33.35 12.88
N TYR A 91 12.50 33.23 13.56
CA TYR A 91 11.89 34.34 14.29
C TYR A 91 12.82 34.90 15.39
N TYR A 92 13.45 34.05 16.20
CA TYR A 92 14.35 34.48 17.27
C TYR A 92 15.66 35.05 16.74
N VAL A 93 16.24 34.43 15.70
CA VAL A 93 17.44 34.94 15.02
C VAL A 93 17.19 36.32 14.41
N ALA A 94 16.09 36.51 13.70
CA ALA A 94 15.74 37.79 13.07
C ALA A 94 15.52 38.94 14.06
N ARG A 95 15.11 38.64 15.30
CA ARG A 95 14.90 39.64 16.36
C ARG A 95 16.14 39.91 17.22
N GLY A 96 17.26 39.23 16.96
CA GLY A 96 18.52 39.42 17.71
C GLY A 96 18.50 38.88 19.15
N THR A 97 17.38 38.29 19.59
CA THR A 97 17.25 37.56 20.84
C THR A 97 17.65 36.10 20.62
N ILE A 98 18.91 35.78 20.85
CA ILE A 98 19.44 34.42 20.68
C ILE A 98 19.53 33.76 22.04
N ASP A 99 18.55 32.92 22.37
CA ASP A 99 18.69 31.92 23.42
C ASP A 99 19.29 30.65 22.79
N ARG A 100 20.61 30.49 22.92
CA ARG A 100 21.36 29.39 22.28
C ARG A 100 20.89 28.02 22.78
N ASP A 101 20.47 27.92 24.03
CA ASP A 101 19.99 26.65 24.60
C ASP A 101 18.64 26.27 23.98
N TYR A 102 17.74 27.24 23.82
CA TYR A 102 16.47 27.04 23.12
C TYR A 102 16.65 26.61 21.65
N ILE A 103 17.61 27.23 20.94
CA ILE A 103 17.93 26.86 19.55
C ILE A 103 18.54 25.45 19.48
N GLY A 104 19.42 25.10 20.41
CA GLY A 104 20.03 23.77 20.50
C GLY A 104 18.98 22.67 20.69
N THR A 105 18.07 22.84 21.65
CA THR A 105 16.99 21.88 21.89
C THR A 105 16.07 21.73 20.68
N LYS A 106 15.72 22.83 20.00
CA LYS A 106 14.87 22.77 18.80
C LYS A 106 15.57 22.10 17.62
N ALA A 107 16.88 22.28 17.48
CA ALA A 107 17.67 21.61 16.45
C ALA A 107 17.78 20.10 16.69
N GLU A 108 18.00 19.66 17.94
CA GLU A 108 18.00 18.24 18.30
C GLU A 108 16.63 17.57 18.07
N GLU A 109 15.55 18.25 18.44
CA GLU A 109 14.18 17.76 18.18
C GLU A 109 13.94 17.56 16.68
N ILE A 110 14.36 18.53 15.84
CA ILE A 110 14.27 18.43 14.38
C ILE A 110 15.10 17.24 13.85
N GLU A 111 16.33 17.06 14.34
CA GLU A 111 17.22 16.00 13.88
C GLU A 111 16.65 14.61 14.17
N VAL A 112 16.12 14.40 15.38
CA VAL A 112 15.49 13.13 15.79
C VAL A 112 14.24 12.84 14.94
N GLU A 113 13.40 13.85 14.69
CA GLU A 113 12.21 13.69 13.85
C GLU A 113 12.58 13.39 12.39
N LEU A 114 13.58 14.07 11.83
CA LEU A 114 14.03 13.86 10.45
C LEU A 114 14.66 12.48 10.24
N VAL A 115 15.48 12.00 11.19
CA VAL A 115 16.02 10.63 11.14
C VAL A 115 14.90 9.60 11.16
N THR A 116 13.85 9.85 11.95
CA THR A 116 12.67 8.97 12.03
C THR A 116 11.88 8.98 10.72
N VAL A 117 11.69 10.14 10.09
CA VAL A 117 11.05 10.26 8.78
C VAL A 117 11.85 9.50 7.72
N ASN A 118 13.18 9.68 7.68
CA ASN A 118 14.02 9.06 6.67
C ASN A 118 14.04 7.53 6.77
N ARG A 119 14.17 6.97 7.98
CA ARG A 119 14.11 5.52 8.20
C ARG A 119 12.77 4.91 7.77
N ASN A 120 11.67 5.61 8.01
CA ASN A 120 10.35 5.13 7.61
C ASN A 120 10.14 5.26 6.09
N ALA A 121 10.73 6.28 5.45
CA ALA A 121 10.72 6.43 4.00
C ALA A 121 11.45 5.29 3.29
N GLU A 122 12.62 4.91 3.78
CA GLU A 122 13.37 3.75 3.29
C GLU A 122 12.53 2.46 3.36
N ARG A 123 11.77 2.28 4.45
CA ARG A 123 10.89 1.12 4.62
C ARG A 123 9.71 1.14 3.64
N LEU A 124 9.08 2.28 3.40
CA LEU A 124 8.00 2.38 2.40
C LEU A 124 8.52 2.12 0.98
N VAL A 125 9.72 2.60 0.63
CA VAL A 125 10.36 2.27 -0.65
C VAL A 125 10.60 0.77 -0.77
N TYR A 126 11.06 0.12 0.30
CA TYR A 126 11.24 -1.33 0.32
C TYR A 126 9.92 -2.08 0.11
N GLU A 127 8.87 -1.75 0.87
CA GLU A 127 7.56 -2.40 0.74
C GLU A 127 6.91 -2.15 -0.63
N LEU A 128 7.07 -0.96 -1.21
CA LEU A 128 6.64 -0.67 -2.58
C LEU A 128 7.43 -1.49 -3.62
N GLY A 129 8.75 -1.67 -3.43
CA GLY A 129 9.56 -2.55 -4.27
C GLY A 129 9.10 -4.01 -4.20
N GLN A 130 8.69 -4.48 -3.02
CA GLN A 130 8.11 -5.83 -2.88
C GLN A 130 6.77 -5.94 -3.60
N ILE A 131 5.89 -4.96 -3.46
CA ILE A 131 4.60 -4.93 -4.18
C ILE A 131 4.82 -4.92 -5.70
N GLN A 132 5.79 -4.14 -6.19
CA GLN A 132 6.15 -4.12 -7.61
C GLN A 132 6.66 -5.48 -8.10
N SER A 133 7.42 -6.20 -7.27
CA SER A 133 7.92 -7.55 -7.61
C SER A 133 6.84 -8.65 -7.58
N LEU A 134 5.73 -8.40 -6.86
CA LEU A 134 4.58 -9.31 -6.73
C LEU A 134 3.47 -9.04 -7.78
N ALA A 135 3.61 -8.02 -8.61
CA ALA A 135 2.72 -7.74 -9.73
C ALA A 135 2.84 -8.86 -10.80
N LEU A 136 1.99 -9.87 -10.66
CA LEU A 136 2.02 -11.13 -11.42
C LEU A 136 1.31 -11.08 -12.78
N VAL A 137 1.01 -9.90 -13.32
CA VAL A 137 0.45 -9.77 -14.67
C VAL A 137 1.30 -8.77 -15.44
N THR A 138 2.34 -9.29 -16.09
CA THR A 138 3.03 -8.62 -17.19
C THR A 138 2.42 -9.15 -18.47
N ASP A 139 1.75 -8.26 -19.22
CA ASP A 139 1.44 -8.55 -20.63
C ASP A 139 2.77 -8.74 -21.37
N ARG A 140 2.82 -9.78 -22.21
CA ARG A 140 3.86 -9.96 -23.22
C ARG A 140 3.44 -9.26 -24.50
#